data_AF-A0A943CY29-F1
#
_entry.id   AF-A0A943CY29-F1
#
_cell.length_a   1.000
_cell.length_b   1.000
_cell.length_c   1.000
_cell.angle_alpha   90.00
_cell.angle_beta   90.00
_cell.angle_gamma   90.00
#
_symmetry.space_group_name_H-M   'P 1'
#
loop_
_entity.id
_entity.type
_entity.pdbx_description
1 polymer ?
#
loop_
_entity_poly.entity_id
_entity_poly.type
_entity_poly.pdbx_seq_one_letter_code
_entity_poly.pdbx_strand_id
1 'polypeptide(L)'
;MYRIIDGVKKSSDWYKKILNEKDEEIKRLSDEISRLRCEIEGYKRSEKNKRGAGRKPKFNDHEIELIKMYRIQGHTVKTLSEMFECSVGLISKVLKEDKE
;
A
#
# COMPACT_ATOMS: atom_id res chain seq x y z
N MET A 1 -13.08 55.12 3.77
CA MET A 1 -11.80 54.37 3.65
C MET A 1 -11.64 53.32 4.76
N TYR A 2 -11.70 53.68 6.04
CA TYR A 2 -11.53 52.74 7.17
C TYR A 2 -12.49 51.53 7.20
N ARG A 3 -13.80 51.71 6.98
CA ARG A 3 -14.78 50.58 6.95
C ARG A 3 -14.48 49.49 5.92
N ILE A 4 -13.88 49.86 4.78
CA ILE A 4 -13.55 48.90 3.72
C ILE A 4 -12.37 48.03 4.15
N ILE A 5 -11.37 48.61 4.81
CA ILE A 5 -10.19 47.91 5.32
C ILE A 5 -10.60 46.90 6.42
N ASP A 6 -11.51 47.29 7.32
CA ASP A 6 -12.04 46.41 8.37
C ASP A 6 -12.82 45.21 7.81
N GLY A 7 -13.60 45.44 6.74
CA GLY A 7 -14.34 44.39 6.05
C GLY A 7 -13.43 43.35 5.39
N VAL A 8 -12.36 43.82 4.72
CA VAL A 8 -11.34 42.94 4.10
C VAL A 8 -10.59 42.13 5.17
N LYS A 9 -10.26 42.75 6.31
CA LYS A 9 -9.55 42.07 7.40
C LYS A 9 -10.40 40.97 8.04
N LYS A 10 -11.67 41.24 8.34
CA LYS A 10 -12.61 40.21 8.83
C LYS A 10 -12.77 39.04 7.87
N SER A 11 -12.79 39.34 6.56
CA SER A 11 -12.84 38.32 5.53
C SER A 11 -11.56 37.46 5.53
N SER A 12 -10.38 38.08 5.56
CA SER A 12 -9.11 37.35 5.66
C SER A 12 -9.03 36.44 6.90
N ASP A 13 -9.49 36.92 8.06
CA ASP A 13 -9.48 36.15 9.30
C ASP A 13 -10.45 34.95 9.26
N TRP A 14 -11.61 35.11 8.61
CA TRP A 14 -12.54 34.01 8.35
C TRP A 14 -11.90 32.92 7.48
N TYR A 15 -11.26 33.31 6.37
CA TYR A 15 -10.59 32.34 5.49
C TYR A 15 -9.48 31.58 6.23
N LYS A 16 -8.67 32.28 7.03
CA LYS A 16 -7.61 31.65 7.84
C LYS A 16 -8.16 30.64 8.83
N LYS A 17 -9.30 30.96 9.47
CA LYS A 17 -9.97 30.04 10.38
C LYS A 17 -10.38 28.75 9.67
N ILE A 18 -11.04 28.86 8.52
CA ILE A 18 -11.43 27.70 7.71
C ILE A 18 -10.20 26.90 7.28
N LEU A 19 -9.14 27.58 6.84
CA LEU A 19 -7.91 26.92 6.40
C LEU A 19 -7.31 26.08 7.54
N ASN A 20 -7.23 26.65 8.75
CA ASN A 20 -6.71 25.96 9.93
C ASN A 20 -7.58 24.75 10.31
N GLU A 21 -8.91 24.87 10.28
CA GLU A 21 -9.83 23.74 10.53
C GLU A 21 -9.61 22.61 9.51
N LYS A 22 -9.36 22.96 8.24
CA LYS A 22 -9.07 21.97 7.19
C LYS A 22 -7.69 21.32 7.36
N ASP A 23 -6.67 22.07 7.74
CA ASP A 23 -5.34 21.54 8.01
C ASP A 23 -5.36 20.55 9.20
N GLU A 24 -6.12 20.86 10.25
CA GLU A 24 -6.33 19.96 11.38
C GLU A 24 -7.08 18.67 10.98
N GLU A 25 -8.07 18.77 10.11
CA GLU A 25 -8.80 17.61 9.57
C GLU A 25 -7.88 16.73 8.71
N ILE A 26 -7.09 17.35 7.81
CA ILE A 26 -6.12 16.64 6.96
C ILE A 26 -5.12 15.88 7.83
N LYS A 27 -4.62 16.52 8.89
CA LYS A 27 -3.68 15.88 9.82
C LYS A 27 -4.32 14.67 10.51
N ARG A 28 -5.53 14.82 11.04
CA ARG A 28 -6.28 13.70 11.67
C ARG A 28 -6.49 12.53 10.72
N LEU A 29 -6.91 12.80 9.48
CA LEU A 29 -7.11 11.76 8.48
C LEU A 29 -5.80 11.09 8.07
N SER A 30 -4.71 11.86 7.97
CA SER A 30 -3.38 11.31 7.66
C SER A 30 -2.88 10.37 8.75
N ASP A 31 -3.05 10.75 10.02
CA ASP A 31 -2.71 9.91 11.17
C ASP A 31 -3.54 8.63 11.20
N GLU A 32 -4.84 8.71 10.92
CA GLU A 32 -5.73 7.55 10.87
C GLU A 32 -5.38 6.60 9.72
N ILE A 33 -5.06 7.12 8.53
CA ILE A 33 -4.56 6.30 7.41
C ILE A 33 -3.28 5.57 7.80
N SER A 34 -2.36 6.24 8.50
CA SER A 34 -1.11 5.64 8.97
C SER A 34 -1.38 4.50 9.95
N ARG A 35 -2.27 4.72 10.93
CA ARG A 35 -2.70 3.71 11.90
C ARG A 35 -3.33 2.49 11.23
N LEU A 36 -4.30 2.70 10.33
CA LEU A 36 -4.98 1.61 9.62
C LEU A 36 -4.01 0.81 8.75
N ARG A 37 -3.01 1.46 8.12
CA ARG A 37 -1.95 0.75 7.37
C ARG A 37 -1.12 -0.14 8.28
N CYS A 38 -0.70 0.34 9.45
CA CYS A 38 0.03 -0.47 10.43
C CYS A 38 -0.81 -1.65 10.93
N GLU A 39 -2.11 -1.44 11.15
CA GLU A 39 -3.03 -2.49 11.60
C GLU A 39 -3.22 -3.57 10.53
N ILE A 40 -3.42 -3.19 9.26
CA ILE A 40 -3.49 -4.13 8.13
C ILE A 40 -2.19 -4.94 8.00
N GLU A 41 -1.03 -4.30 8.12
CA GLU A 41 0.25 -5.03 8.12
C GLU A 41 0.36 -6.00 9.29
N GLY A 42 -0.07 -5.58 10.48
CA GLY A 42 -0.14 -6.43 11.67
C GLY A 42 -1.00 -7.67 11.44
N TYR A 43 -2.21 -7.49 10.89
CA TYR A 43 -3.11 -8.59 10.55
C TYR A 43 -2.48 -9.54 9.52
N LYS A 44 -1.90 -9.01 8.42
CA LYS A 44 -1.20 -9.81 7.39
C LYS A 44 -0.06 -10.65 7.97
N ARG A 45 0.70 -10.13 8.95
CA ARG A 45 1.74 -10.90 9.65
C ARG A 45 1.15 -11.93 10.60
N SER A 46 0.05 -11.60 11.29
CA SER A 46 -0.57 -12.45 12.30
C SER A 46 -1.31 -13.67 11.72
N GLU A 47 -1.88 -13.56 10.52
CA GLU A 47 -2.58 -14.67 9.85
C GLU A 47 -1.59 -15.76 9.39
N LYS A 48 -0.36 -15.40 9.04
CA LYS A 48 0.59 -16.35 8.46
C LYS A 48 1.51 -17.02 9.50
N ASN A 49 1.80 -16.42 10.66
CA ASN A 49 2.61 -17.06 11.70
C ASN A 49 2.73 -16.29 13.04
N LYS A 50 1.84 -16.53 14.00
CA LYS A 50 1.90 -15.86 15.34
C LYS A 50 3.20 -16.11 16.13
N ARG A 51 3.93 -17.19 15.82
CA ARG A 51 5.22 -17.55 16.45
C ARG A 51 6.45 -17.28 15.56
N GLY A 52 6.25 -16.80 14.33
CA GLY A 52 7.34 -16.66 13.36
C GLY A 52 7.97 -17.98 12.90
N ALA A 53 7.27 -19.11 13.05
CA ALA A 53 7.81 -20.44 12.80
C ALA A 53 7.52 -20.93 11.37
N GLY A 54 8.53 -21.03 10.51
CA GLY A 54 8.36 -21.58 9.15
C GLY A 54 9.41 -21.08 8.16
N ARG A 55 9.31 -21.55 6.91
CA ARG A 55 10.15 -21.03 5.82
C ARG A 55 9.59 -19.67 5.39
N LYS A 56 10.45 -18.65 5.38
CA LYS A 56 10.10 -17.35 4.80
C LYS A 56 9.77 -17.54 3.31
N PRO A 57 8.75 -16.84 2.77
CA PRO A 57 8.47 -16.89 1.34
C PRO A 57 9.69 -16.43 0.55
N LYS A 58 10.00 -17.11 -0.56
CA LYS A 58 11.13 -16.76 -1.42
C LYS A 58 10.87 -15.46 -2.19
N PHE A 59 9.62 -15.22 -2.56
CA PHE A 59 9.21 -14.07 -3.37
C PHE A 59 8.44 -13.06 -2.53
N ASN A 60 8.66 -11.78 -2.84
CA ASN A 60 7.82 -10.68 -2.39
C ASN A 60 6.56 -10.54 -3.27
N ASP A 61 5.56 -9.80 -2.80
CA ASP A 61 4.30 -9.59 -3.52
C ASP A 61 4.55 -8.99 -4.93
N HIS A 62 5.49 -8.05 -5.06
CA HIS A 62 5.89 -7.49 -6.36
C HIS A 62 6.54 -8.50 -7.30
N GLU A 63 7.35 -9.42 -6.78
CA GLU A 63 8.00 -10.45 -7.61
C GLU A 63 6.97 -11.48 -8.08
N ILE A 64 5.98 -11.78 -7.25
CA ILE A 64 4.83 -12.62 -7.61
C ILE A 64 4.05 -11.97 -8.76
N GLU A 65 3.78 -10.66 -8.69
CA GLU A 65 3.13 -9.91 -9.77
C GLU A 65 3.96 -9.94 -11.06
N LEU A 66 5.28 -9.77 -10.99
CA LEU A 66 6.17 -9.86 -12.14
C LEU A 66 6.14 -11.25 -12.78
N ILE A 67 6.21 -12.32 -11.98
CA ILE A 67 6.11 -13.71 -12.47
C ILE A 67 4.79 -13.92 -13.23
N LYS A 68 3.69 -13.38 -12.72
CA LYS A 68 2.36 -13.43 -13.37
C LYS A 68 2.33 -12.63 -14.67
N MET A 69 2.90 -11.42 -14.66
CA MET A 69 3.01 -10.57 -15.86
C MET A 69 3.77 -11.29 -16.98
N TYR A 70 4.94 -11.86 -16.69
CA TYR A 70 5.71 -12.62 -17.67
C TYR A 70 4.95 -13.86 -18.16
N ARG A 71 4.15 -14.50 -17.30
CA ARG A 71 3.32 -15.63 -17.72
C ARG A 71 2.25 -15.20 -18.73
N ILE A 72 1.63 -14.04 -18.53
CA ILE A 72 0.64 -13.46 -19.47
C ILE A 72 1.31 -13.10 -20.80
N GLN A 73 2.55 -12.61 -20.77
CA GLN A 73 3.37 -12.34 -21.96
C GLN A 73 3.79 -13.60 -22.74
N GLY A 74 3.49 -14.80 -22.22
CA GLY A 74 3.75 -16.07 -22.90
C GLY A 74 5.03 -16.79 -22.45
N HIS A 75 5.75 -16.30 -21.44
CA HIS A 75 6.92 -17.00 -20.93
C HIS A 75 6.54 -18.36 -20.32
N THR A 76 7.39 -19.37 -20.58
CA THR A 76 7.18 -20.71 -20.03
C THR A 76 7.55 -20.77 -18.56
N VAL A 77 6.94 -21.70 -17.82
CA VAL A 77 7.26 -21.93 -16.40
C VAL A 77 8.75 -22.27 -16.22
N LYS A 78 9.36 -22.94 -17.20
CA LYS A 78 10.80 -23.26 -17.19
C LYS A 78 11.65 -22.00 -17.31
N THR A 79 11.35 -21.14 -18.28
CA THR A 79 12.05 -19.86 -18.45
C THR A 79 11.92 -18.99 -17.20
N LEU A 80 10.72 -18.93 -16.60
CA LEU A 80 10.50 -18.22 -15.34
C LEU A 80 11.33 -18.81 -14.19
N SER A 81 11.44 -20.13 -14.12
CA SER A 81 12.23 -20.79 -13.08
C SER A 81 13.73 -20.45 -13.18
N GLU A 82 14.24 -20.30 -14.41
CA GLU A 82 15.62 -19.89 -14.68
C GLU A 82 15.84 -18.41 -14.37
N MET A 83 14.93 -17.52 -14.80
CA MET A 83 15.03 -16.07 -14.55
C MET A 83 14.99 -15.70 -13.06
N PHE A 84 14.19 -16.42 -12.27
CA PHE A 84 14.02 -16.19 -10.83
C PHE A 84 14.83 -17.19 -9.98
N GLU A 85 15.76 -17.93 -10.59
CA GLU A 85 16.67 -18.89 -9.95
C GLU A 85 15.97 -19.81 -8.94
N CYS A 86 14.88 -20.43 -9.35
CA CYS A 86 14.03 -21.23 -8.46
C CYS A 86 13.55 -22.51 -9.14
N SER A 87 12.91 -23.39 -8.35
CA SER A 87 12.35 -24.62 -8.93
C SER A 87 11.10 -24.33 -9.76
N VAL A 88 10.93 -25.09 -10.84
CA VAL A 88 9.71 -25.11 -11.67
C VAL A 88 8.45 -25.29 -10.79
N GLY A 89 8.53 -26.17 -9.79
CA GLY A 89 7.41 -26.42 -8.86
C GLY A 89 7.02 -25.18 -8.05
N LEU A 90 7.98 -24.33 -7.69
CA LEU A 90 7.71 -23.09 -6.97
C LEU A 90 6.99 -22.07 -7.86
N ILE A 91 7.41 -21.89 -9.11
CA ILE A 91 6.70 -21.03 -10.08
C ILE A 91 5.28 -21.55 -10.32
N SER A 92 5.11 -22.85 -10.55
CA SER A 92 3.78 -23.45 -10.73
C SER A 92 2.86 -23.22 -9.53
N LYS A 93 3.41 -23.25 -8.31
CA LYS A 93 2.66 -22.95 -7.08
C LYS A 93 2.21 -21.49 -7.06
N VAL A 94 3.13 -20.55 -7.32
CA VAL A 94 2.84 -19.10 -7.38
C VAL A 94 1.75 -18.79 -8.42
N LEU A 95 1.76 -19.46 -9.57
CA LEU A 95 0.75 -19.26 -10.63
C LEU A 95 -0.61 -19.89 -10.32
N LYS A 96 -0.71 -20.78 -9.32
CA LYS A 96 -1.94 -21.49 -8.96
C LYS A 96 -2.71 -20.80 -7.83
N GLU A 97 -2.02 -20.14 -6.91
CA GLU A 97 -2.60 -19.51 -5.70
C GLU A 97 -3.60 -18.36 -6.00
N ASP A 98 -3.71 -17.90 -7.26
CA ASP A 98 -4.64 -16.83 -7.68
C ASP A 98 -5.94 -17.31 -8.35
N LYS A 99 -6.08 -18.61 -8.61
CA LYS A 99 -7.25 -19.17 -9.33
C LYS A 99 -8.40 -19.60 -8.43
N GLU A 100 -8.38 -19.22 -7.16
CA GLU A 100 -9.41 -19.48 -6.15
C GLU A 100 -10.09 -18.16 -5.75
#